data_AF-A0A498I7Y1-F1
#
_entry.id   AF-A0A498I7Y1-F1
#
_cell.length_a   1.000
_cell.length_b   1.000
_cell.length_c   1.000
_cell.angle_alpha   90.00
_cell.angle_beta   90.00
_cell.angle_gamma   90.00
#
_symmetry.space_group_name_H-M   'P 1'
#
loop_
_entity.id
_entity.type
_entity.pdbx_description
1 polymer ?
#
loop_
_entity_poly.entity_id
_entity_poly.type
_entity_poly.pdbx_seq_one_letter_code
_entity_poly.pdbx_strand_id
1 'polypeptide(L)'
;MAIPFKNYRTSIFFLILSFALCLVITSAELQRFDHPTKQDGSLSFLVIGDWGRRGDFNQSQVAFQMGKIGDKLNIDFVVSTGDNFYDNGLISEHDTAFEESFTKIYTEESLQKQWYSEAQLSPLLRKIDSRWLCLRSFIVNTELAEIFFVDTTPLVDMYFTNADEHTYDWRGIVPRKAYIANLLKDVEFALKTSPAKWKIVVGHHAIRSVGHHGDTQELINQLLPILRANDVDFYMNGHNHCLEHVSDLESPIQFLTSGAGSKAWRGDVKGLSKEGLNFFYDGQGFMSVKLNPTDAEIAFYDVFGKMGKIRAKLNIDFVISTVLGNHDYRGNALAQLSPVLRKMDNRWLCLKSFLVNTQVADFFFIDTNPFVDKYFSDLDFALRNSSAKWKVVVGHHTIRSIGHHGDTKEVVDQILPILEVTSYAAMHERERERYVE
;
A
#
# COMPACT_ATOMS: atom_id res chain seq x y z
N MET A 1 23.30 -76.00 6.10
CA MET A 1 22.95 -75.25 4.88
C MET A 1 22.39 -73.91 5.36
N ALA A 2 23.20 -72.84 5.32
CA ALA A 2 22.85 -71.54 5.89
C ALA A 2 22.15 -70.67 4.83
N ILE A 3 21.00 -70.10 5.18
CA ILE A 3 20.22 -69.18 4.34
C ILE A 3 20.76 -67.76 4.58
N PRO A 4 21.10 -66.96 3.54
CA PRO A 4 21.65 -65.63 3.76
C PRO A 4 20.52 -64.64 4.08
N PHE A 5 20.71 -63.88 5.17
CA PHE A 5 19.92 -62.70 5.50
C PHE A 5 20.12 -61.64 4.41
N LYS A 6 19.08 -61.34 3.63
CA LYS A 6 19.06 -60.18 2.73
C LYS A 6 18.95 -58.90 3.57
N ASN A 7 19.85 -57.96 3.29
CA ASN A 7 19.91 -56.63 3.89
C ASN A 7 18.67 -55.79 3.53
N TYR A 8 17.66 -55.77 4.41
CA TYR A 8 16.48 -54.91 4.28
C TYR A 8 16.75 -53.42 4.61
N ARG A 9 17.93 -53.09 5.14
CA ARG A 9 18.26 -51.73 5.60
C ARG A 9 18.49 -50.73 4.45
N THR A 10 19.05 -51.17 3.33
CA THR A 10 19.32 -50.29 2.17
C THR A 10 18.04 -49.96 1.42
N SER A 11 17.09 -50.89 1.30
CA SER A 11 15.81 -50.64 0.61
C SER A 11 14.88 -49.70 1.37
N ILE A 12 14.92 -49.69 2.70
CA ILE A 12 14.12 -48.75 3.52
C ILE A 12 14.69 -47.32 3.42
N PHE A 13 16.01 -47.17 3.34
CA PHE A 13 16.65 -45.86 3.19
C PHE A 13 16.32 -45.20 1.85
N PHE A 14 16.31 -45.96 0.75
CA PHE A 14 15.88 -45.45 -0.55
C PHE A 14 14.39 -45.08 -0.57
N LEU A 15 13.53 -45.84 0.12
CA LEU A 15 12.09 -45.56 0.18
C LEU A 15 11.78 -44.25 0.93
N ILE A 16 12.51 -43.99 2.03
CA ILE A 16 12.38 -42.75 2.83
C ILE A 16 12.94 -41.55 2.05
N LEU A 17 14.05 -41.71 1.32
CA LEU A 17 14.60 -40.64 0.48
C LEU A 17 13.66 -40.29 -0.70
N SER A 18 12.98 -41.28 -1.29
CA SER A 18 11.97 -41.05 -2.33
C SER A 18 10.66 -40.44 -1.81
N PHE A 19 10.29 -40.70 -0.55
CA PHE A 19 9.15 -40.01 0.08
C PHE A 19 9.48 -38.58 0.52
N ALA A 20 10.73 -38.33 0.94
CA ALA A 20 11.20 -36.99 1.28
C ALA A 20 11.38 -36.08 0.06
N LEU A 21 11.70 -36.64 -1.12
CA LEU A 21 11.80 -35.87 -2.38
C LEU A 21 10.43 -35.54 -3.02
N CYS A 22 9.33 -36.16 -2.58
CA CYS A 22 8.00 -35.94 -3.13
C CYS A 22 7.08 -35.06 -2.26
N LEU A 23 7.57 -34.55 -1.13
CA LEU A 23 6.92 -33.45 -0.41
C LEU A 23 7.31 -32.11 -1.04
N VAL A 24 7.00 -31.94 -2.32
CA VAL A 24 6.77 -30.60 -2.85
C VAL A 24 5.46 -30.16 -2.21
N ILE A 25 5.55 -29.41 -1.12
CA ILE A 25 4.41 -28.66 -0.61
C ILE A 25 4.10 -27.63 -1.71
N THR A 26 3.26 -28.00 -2.68
CA THR A 26 2.71 -27.05 -3.64
C THR A 26 1.70 -26.19 -2.86
N SER A 27 2.19 -25.21 -2.10
CA SER A 27 1.37 -24.04 -1.81
C SER A 27 1.28 -23.30 -3.14
N ALA A 28 0.07 -23.17 -3.69
CA ALA A 28 -0.11 -22.41 -4.91
C ALA A 28 0.08 -20.92 -4.56
N GLU A 29 1.32 -20.44 -4.60
CA GLU A 29 1.59 -19.02 -4.39
C GLU A 29 0.98 -18.19 -5.52
N LEU A 30 0.50 -16.99 -5.19
CA LEU A 30 0.02 -16.03 -6.17
C LEU A 30 1.10 -15.75 -7.22
N GLN A 31 0.73 -15.79 -8.49
CA GLN A 31 1.67 -15.49 -9.58
C GLN A 31 2.18 -14.06 -9.45
N ARG A 32 3.50 -13.87 -9.58
CA ARG A 32 4.18 -12.58 -9.46
C ARG A 32 4.65 -12.08 -10.83
N PHE A 33 4.50 -10.78 -11.07
CA PHE A 33 5.00 -10.09 -12.26
C PHE A 33 5.83 -8.89 -11.82
N ASP A 34 7.06 -8.81 -12.32
CA ASP A 34 7.92 -7.66 -12.02
C ASP A 34 7.65 -6.51 -13.00
N HIS A 35 7.56 -5.30 -12.46
CA HIS A 35 7.45 -4.04 -13.19
C HIS A 35 8.22 -2.96 -12.41
N PRO A 36 9.56 -2.90 -12.54
CA PRO A 36 10.39 -2.03 -11.72
C PRO A 36 10.00 -0.56 -11.87
N THR A 37 10.21 0.22 -10.81
CA THR A 37 9.99 1.67 -10.83
C THR A 37 10.82 2.41 -11.89
N LYS A 38 10.50 3.68 -12.10
CA LYS A 38 11.27 4.60 -12.93
C LYS A 38 12.68 4.79 -12.36
N GLN A 39 13.58 5.34 -13.18
CA GLN A 39 14.96 5.63 -12.78
C GLN A 39 15.08 6.57 -11.56
N ASP A 40 14.08 7.42 -11.31
CA ASP A 40 14.03 8.30 -10.15
C ASP A 40 13.44 7.63 -8.90
N GLY A 41 13.17 6.31 -8.96
CA GLY A 41 12.57 5.53 -7.89
C GLY A 41 11.09 5.83 -7.65
N SER A 42 10.42 6.55 -8.56
CA SER A 42 8.98 6.81 -8.48
C SER A 42 8.17 5.82 -9.32
N LEU A 43 6.91 5.65 -8.92
CA LEU A 43 5.92 4.85 -9.64
C LEU A 43 4.72 5.74 -9.98
N SER A 44 4.16 5.66 -11.18
CA SER A 44 2.94 6.38 -11.55
C SER A 44 2.05 5.53 -12.42
N PHE A 45 0.78 5.38 -12.05
CA PHE A 45 -0.17 4.57 -12.81
C PHE A 45 -1.58 5.19 -12.77
N LEU A 46 -2.42 4.79 -13.72
CA LEU A 46 -3.85 5.10 -13.71
C LEU A 46 -4.66 3.92 -13.21
N VAL A 47 -5.81 4.20 -12.62
CA VAL A 47 -6.77 3.22 -12.14
C VAL A 47 -8.14 3.52 -12.75
N ILE A 48 -8.79 2.50 -13.31
CA ILE A 48 -10.11 2.59 -13.93
C ILE A 48 -10.92 1.31 -13.68
N GLY A 49 -12.21 1.44 -13.44
CA GLY A 49 -13.15 0.33 -13.25
C GLY A 49 -14.42 0.56 -14.05
N ASP A 50 -15.15 -0.51 -14.31
CA ASP A 50 -16.54 -0.45 -14.80
C ASP A 50 -16.66 0.33 -16.13
N TRP A 51 -15.81 -0.03 -17.10
CA TRP A 51 -15.53 0.83 -18.25
C TRP A 51 -15.98 0.31 -19.63
N GLY A 52 -16.00 -1.00 -19.88
CA GLY A 52 -16.09 -1.50 -21.26
C GLY A 52 -17.47 -1.45 -21.88
N ARG A 53 -17.72 -0.45 -22.73
CA ARG A 53 -19.01 -0.22 -23.40
C ARG A 53 -18.87 0.23 -24.86
N ARG A 54 -17.88 -0.30 -25.60
CA ARG A 54 -17.67 -0.01 -27.02
C ARG A 54 -17.53 1.50 -27.35
N GLY A 55 -17.04 2.29 -26.40
CA GLY A 55 -16.92 3.75 -26.49
C GLY A 55 -18.12 4.54 -25.97
N ASP A 56 -19.25 3.89 -25.68
CA ASP A 56 -20.48 4.51 -25.19
C ASP A 56 -20.37 4.95 -23.72
N PHE A 57 -21.38 5.70 -23.28
CA PHE A 57 -21.48 6.25 -21.91
C PHE A 57 -20.20 6.97 -21.50
N ASN A 58 -19.68 7.82 -22.38
CA ASN A 58 -18.46 8.61 -22.22
C ASN A 58 -17.18 7.80 -22.00
N GLN A 59 -17.17 6.49 -22.24
CA GLN A 59 -15.95 5.68 -22.15
C GLN A 59 -14.83 6.28 -23.03
N SER A 60 -15.12 6.64 -24.28
CA SER A 60 -14.13 7.27 -25.17
C SER A 60 -13.63 8.63 -24.67
N GLN A 61 -14.48 9.40 -23.97
CA GLN A 61 -14.09 10.69 -23.40
C GLN A 61 -13.18 10.50 -22.18
N VAL A 62 -13.51 9.54 -21.31
CA VAL A 62 -12.65 9.13 -20.19
C VAL A 62 -11.30 8.64 -20.73
N ALA A 63 -11.28 7.79 -21.75
CA ALA A 63 -10.07 7.29 -22.39
C ALA A 63 -9.18 8.43 -22.93
N PHE A 64 -9.77 9.43 -23.58
CA PHE A 64 -9.05 10.61 -24.06
C PHE A 64 -8.39 11.40 -22.92
N GLN A 65 -9.10 11.59 -21.80
CA GLN A 65 -8.52 12.28 -20.63
C GLN A 65 -7.45 11.43 -19.95
N MET A 66 -7.64 10.11 -19.86
CA MET A 66 -6.60 9.18 -19.39
C MET A 66 -5.34 9.30 -20.23
N GLY A 67 -5.44 9.43 -21.55
CA GLY A 67 -4.29 9.65 -22.43
C GLY A 67 -3.52 10.92 -22.09
N LYS A 68 -4.23 12.04 -21.95
CA LYS A 68 -3.63 13.34 -21.58
C LYS A 68 -2.96 13.32 -20.21
N ILE A 69 -3.63 12.74 -19.21
CA ILE A 69 -3.09 12.64 -17.85
C ILE A 69 -1.94 11.63 -17.79
N GLY A 70 -2.06 10.51 -18.51
CA GLY A 70 -1.05 9.48 -18.64
C GLY A 70 0.25 10.02 -19.22
N ASP A 71 0.16 10.87 -20.24
CA ASP A 71 1.31 11.57 -20.84
C ASP A 71 1.95 12.54 -19.84
N LYS A 72 1.13 13.39 -19.22
CA LYS A 72 1.60 14.36 -18.21
C LYS A 72 2.31 13.72 -17.02
N LEU A 73 1.84 12.55 -16.57
CA LEU A 73 2.41 11.83 -15.43
C LEU A 73 3.50 10.84 -15.85
N ASN A 74 3.71 10.64 -17.16
CA ASN A 74 4.55 9.60 -17.73
C ASN A 74 4.31 8.25 -17.04
N ILE A 75 3.09 7.70 -17.17
CA ILE A 75 2.69 6.51 -16.42
C ILE A 75 3.46 5.24 -16.83
N ASP A 76 3.61 4.33 -15.88
CA ASP A 76 4.26 3.02 -16.04
C ASP A 76 3.25 1.98 -16.58
N PHE A 77 2.05 1.96 -16.03
CA PHE A 77 0.97 1.03 -16.39
C PHE A 77 -0.42 1.56 -16.02
N VAL A 78 -1.45 0.77 -16.37
CA VAL A 78 -2.84 0.97 -15.97
C VAL A 78 -3.32 -0.22 -15.14
N VAL A 79 -4.07 0.07 -14.08
CA VAL A 79 -4.77 -0.91 -13.23
C VAL A 79 -6.26 -0.87 -13.56
N SER A 80 -6.84 -2.02 -13.86
CA SER A 80 -8.29 -2.18 -13.98
C SER A 80 -8.85 -2.82 -12.70
N THR A 81 -9.92 -2.25 -12.14
CA THR A 81 -10.62 -2.77 -10.96
C THR A 81 -11.81 -3.68 -11.31
N GLY A 82 -11.85 -4.20 -12.53
CA GLY A 82 -12.88 -5.17 -12.97
C GLY A 82 -14.04 -4.55 -13.74
N ASP A 83 -15.06 -5.37 -14.03
CA ASP A 83 -16.16 -5.05 -14.94
C ASP A 83 -15.70 -4.47 -16.27
N ASN A 84 -14.77 -5.21 -16.89
CA ASN A 84 -14.06 -4.78 -18.08
C ASN A 84 -14.93 -4.76 -19.33
N PHE A 85 -16.03 -5.54 -19.40
CA PHE A 85 -16.88 -5.65 -20.58
C PHE A 85 -18.33 -5.83 -20.17
N TYR A 86 -19.17 -4.89 -20.57
CA TYR A 86 -20.59 -4.90 -20.24
C TYR A 86 -21.49 -5.27 -21.43
N ASP A 87 -22.72 -5.75 -21.19
CA ASP A 87 -23.33 -5.95 -19.85
C ASP A 87 -23.01 -7.31 -19.20
N ASN A 88 -22.57 -8.32 -19.97
CA ASN A 88 -22.40 -9.69 -19.48
C ASN A 88 -21.03 -10.31 -19.83
N GLY A 89 -19.97 -9.51 -19.90
CA GLY A 89 -18.64 -9.98 -20.29
C GLY A 89 -18.51 -10.30 -21.78
N LEU A 90 -17.46 -11.05 -22.13
CA LEU A 90 -17.21 -11.54 -23.49
C LEU A 90 -17.89 -12.91 -23.68
N ILE A 91 -18.52 -13.13 -24.84
CA ILE A 91 -19.14 -14.43 -25.15
C ILE A 91 -18.13 -15.49 -25.58
N SER A 92 -16.97 -15.06 -26.08
CA SER A 92 -15.85 -15.91 -26.48
C SER A 92 -14.56 -15.10 -26.59
N GLU A 93 -13.45 -15.78 -26.80
CA GLU A 93 -12.15 -15.17 -27.11
C GLU A 93 -12.07 -14.48 -28.49
N HIS A 94 -13.12 -14.60 -29.31
CA HIS A 94 -13.26 -13.90 -30.59
C HIS A 94 -14.35 -12.83 -30.57
N ASP A 95 -14.91 -12.53 -29.39
CA ASP A 95 -15.91 -11.47 -29.26
C ASP A 95 -15.30 -10.11 -29.62
N THR A 96 -15.92 -9.40 -30.57
CA THR A 96 -15.44 -8.09 -31.03
C THR A 96 -15.52 -7.04 -29.93
N ALA A 97 -16.31 -7.27 -28.87
CA ALA A 97 -16.38 -6.39 -27.71
C ALA A 97 -15.01 -6.16 -27.04
N PHE A 98 -14.07 -7.11 -27.15
CA PHE A 98 -12.70 -6.91 -26.68
C PHE A 98 -12.03 -5.75 -27.43
N GLU A 99 -11.95 -5.84 -28.76
CA GLU A 99 -11.34 -4.77 -29.55
C GLU A 99 -12.15 -3.47 -29.48
N GLU A 100 -13.48 -3.56 -29.57
CA GLU A 100 -14.37 -2.40 -29.61
C GLU A 100 -14.42 -1.63 -28.29
N SER A 101 -14.22 -2.30 -27.16
CA SER A 101 -14.23 -1.65 -25.84
C SER A 101 -12.84 -1.39 -25.27
N PHE A 102 -11.80 -2.07 -25.75
CA PHE A 102 -10.44 -1.93 -25.23
C PHE A 102 -9.47 -1.40 -26.29
N THR A 103 -9.11 -2.24 -27.28
CA THR A 103 -8.03 -1.95 -28.23
C THR A 103 -8.28 -0.69 -29.05
N LYS A 104 -9.52 -0.46 -29.50
CA LYS A 104 -9.92 0.68 -30.34
C LYS A 104 -10.30 1.93 -29.54
N ILE A 105 -10.39 1.83 -28.21
CA ILE A 105 -10.78 2.94 -27.33
C ILE A 105 -9.57 3.59 -26.67
N TYR A 106 -8.66 2.79 -26.10
CA TYR A 106 -7.50 3.29 -25.37
C TYR A 106 -6.26 3.36 -26.28
N THR A 107 -6.30 4.23 -27.28
CA THR A 107 -5.33 4.29 -28.39
C THR A 107 -4.21 5.30 -28.21
N GLU A 108 -4.32 6.21 -27.24
CA GLU A 108 -3.30 7.22 -26.94
C GLU A 108 -1.94 6.59 -26.61
N GLU A 109 -0.84 7.24 -27.02
CA GLU A 109 0.52 6.70 -26.88
C GLU A 109 0.88 6.39 -25.42
N SER A 110 0.50 7.29 -24.51
CA SER A 110 0.69 7.13 -23.06
C SER A 110 -0.08 5.95 -22.47
N LEU A 111 -1.10 5.43 -23.16
CA LEU A 111 -1.88 4.25 -22.77
C LEU A 111 -1.41 2.97 -23.49
N GLN A 112 -0.38 3.05 -24.33
CA GLN A 112 0.30 1.88 -24.91
C GLN A 112 1.28 1.25 -23.90
N LYS A 113 0.77 1.02 -22.69
CA LYS A 113 1.46 0.45 -21.53
C LYS A 113 0.79 -0.86 -21.12
N GLN A 114 1.38 -1.61 -20.20
CA GLN A 114 0.73 -2.81 -19.66
C GLN A 114 -0.54 -2.41 -18.89
N TRP A 115 -1.61 -3.18 -19.08
CA TRP A 115 -2.83 -3.14 -18.29
C TRP A 115 -2.90 -4.40 -17.43
N TYR A 116 -3.00 -4.21 -16.12
CA TYR A 116 -3.20 -5.27 -15.14
C TYR A 116 -4.67 -5.28 -14.73
N SER A 117 -5.36 -6.41 -14.92
CA SER A 117 -6.81 -6.53 -14.76
C SER A 117 -7.21 -7.87 -14.13
N GLU A 118 -8.48 -7.97 -13.73
CA GLU A 118 -9.10 -9.17 -13.15
C GLU A 118 -10.27 -9.67 -14.03
N ALA A 119 -10.67 -10.94 -13.84
CA ALA A 119 -11.81 -11.65 -14.45
C ALA A 119 -11.70 -12.23 -15.88
N GLN A 120 -11.25 -11.53 -16.93
CA GLN A 120 -11.18 -12.07 -18.31
C GLN A 120 -9.85 -12.79 -18.62
N LEU A 121 -9.80 -14.07 -18.24
CA LEU A 121 -8.57 -14.87 -18.11
C LEU A 121 -7.98 -15.46 -19.40
N SER A 122 -8.66 -15.35 -20.55
CA SER A 122 -8.18 -16.04 -21.76
C SER A 122 -6.84 -15.47 -22.21
N PRO A 123 -5.77 -16.29 -22.30
CA PRO A 123 -4.46 -15.84 -22.75
C PRO A 123 -4.46 -15.44 -24.24
N LEU A 124 -5.51 -15.78 -24.99
CA LEU A 124 -5.66 -15.32 -26.37
C LEU A 124 -5.93 -13.83 -26.46
N LEU A 125 -6.61 -13.22 -25.47
CA LEU A 125 -6.84 -11.77 -25.44
C LEU A 125 -5.51 -11.00 -25.42
N ARG A 126 -4.51 -11.52 -24.68
CA ARG A 126 -3.14 -10.99 -24.67
C ARG A 126 -2.41 -11.14 -26.02
N LYS A 127 -2.81 -12.10 -26.86
CA LYS A 127 -2.28 -12.22 -28.23
C LYS A 127 -2.92 -11.22 -29.18
N ILE A 128 -4.18 -10.86 -28.95
CA ILE A 128 -4.89 -9.82 -29.70
C ILE A 128 -4.30 -8.45 -29.36
N ASP A 129 -4.11 -8.17 -28.06
CA ASP A 129 -3.50 -6.94 -27.58
C ASP A 129 -2.53 -7.24 -26.43
N SER A 130 -1.22 -7.05 -26.68
CA SER A 130 -0.16 -7.42 -25.72
C SER A 130 -0.20 -6.62 -24.41
N ARG A 131 -0.91 -5.48 -24.41
CA ARG A 131 -1.14 -4.67 -23.21
C ARG A 131 -2.03 -5.39 -22.21
N TRP A 132 -2.81 -6.39 -22.62
CA TRP A 132 -3.76 -7.06 -21.74
C TRP A 132 -3.09 -8.14 -20.88
N LEU A 133 -3.02 -7.92 -19.56
CA LEU A 133 -2.69 -8.96 -18.58
C LEU A 133 -3.84 -9.06 -17.59
N CYS A 134 -4.54 -10.21 -17.63
CA CYS A 134 -5.68 -10.45 -16.78
C CYS A 134 -5.66 -11.85 -16.20
N LEU A 135 -5.69 -11.94 -14.88
CA LEU A 135 -5.73 -13.19 -14.11
C LEU A 135 -6.72 -13.02 -12.95
N ARG A 136 -7.08 -14.11 -12.25
CA ARG A 136 -7.99 -14.03 -11.11
C ARG A 136 -7.35 -13.27 -9.94
N SER A 137 -6.17 -13.72 -9.54
CA SER A 137 -5.43 -13.14 -8.43
C SER A 137 -3.93 -13.33 -8.67
N PHE A 138 -3.18 -12.26 -8.48
CA PHE A 138 -1.76 -12.18 -8.81
C PHE A 138 -1.15 -10.95 -8.14
N ILE A 139 0.17 -10.85 -8.21
CA ILE A 139 0.93 -9.75 -7.60
C ILE A 139 1.75 -9.06 -8.69
N VAL A 140 1.73 -7.74 -8.69
CA VAL A 140 2.68 -6.91 -9.44
C VAL A 140 3.70 -6.35 -8.45
N ASN A 141 4.96 -6.74 -8.61
CA ASN A 141 6.07 -6.27 -7.82
C ASN A 141 6.80 -5.14 -8.56
N THR A 142 6.89 -3.98 -7.95
CA THR A 142 7.52 -2.80 -8.57
C THR A 142 8.81 -2.37 -7.87
N GLU A 143 9.32 -3.17 -6.94
CA GLU A 143 10.39 -2.84 -5.98
C GLU A 143 9.97 -1.81 -4.92
N LEU A 144 9.27 -0.75 -5.30
CA LEU A 144 8.72 0.25 -4.37
C LEU A 144 7.40 -0.20 -3.75
N ALA A 145 6.51 -0.76 -4.57
CA ALA A 145 5.18 -1.21 -4.17
C ALA A 145 4.90 -2.65 -4.64
N GLU A 146 4.14 -3.39 -3.84
CA GLU A 146 3.49 -4.62 -4.29
C GLU A 146 1.98 -4.40 -4.39
N ILE A 147 1.43 -4.74 -5.56
CA ILE A 147 0.01 -4.61 -5.87
C ILE A 147 -0.60 -6.01 -5.95
N PHE A 148 -1.49 -6.34 -5.02
CA PHE A 148 -2.13 -7.64 -4.86
C PHE A 148 -3.53 -7.58 -5.47
N PHE A 149 -3.70 -8.20 -6.63
CA PHE A 149 -4.99 -8.38 -7.29
C PHE A 149 -5.72 -9.58 -6.67
N VAL A 150 -6.97 -9.41 -6.25
CA VAL A 150 -7.77 -10.38 -5.50
C VAL A 150 -9.14 -10.54 -6.15
N ASP A 151 -9.46 -11.78 -6.55
CA ASP A 151 -10.77 -12.13 -7.11
C ASP A 151 -11.81 -12.06 -5.99
N THR A 152 -12.47 -10.91 -5.85
CA THR A 152 -13.45 -10.66 -4.79
C THR A 152 -14.81 -11.31 -5.07
N THR A 153 -15.10 -11.67 -6.32
CA THR A 153 -16.41 -12.18 -6.75
C THR A 153 -16.83 -13.46 -6.02
N PRO A 154 -15.95 -14.47 -5.83
CA PRO A 154 -16.31 -15.67 -5.07
C PRO A 154 -16.64 -15.41 -3.60
N LEU A 155 -16.22 -14.28 -3.00
CA LEU A 155 -16.53 -13.97 -1.60
C LEU A 155 -17.98 -13.52 -1.40
N VAL A 156 -18.62 -12.97 -2.42
CA VAL A 156 -19.97 -12.37 -2.33
C VAL A 156 -21.04 -13.46 -2.43
N ASP A 157 -21.86 -13.65 -1.39
CA ASP A 157 -22.82 -14.75 -1.32
C ASP A 157 -23.99 -14.59 -2.29
N MET A 158 -24.40 -13.35 -2.54
CA MET A 158 -25.55 -13.03 -3.38
C MET A 158 -25.46 -13.62 -4.79
N TYR A 159 -24.27 -13.72 -5.38
CA TYR A 159 -24.09 -14.30 -6.72
C TYR A 159 -24.33 -15.83 -6.76
N PHE A 160 -24.33 -16.50 -5.61
CA PHE A 160 -24.56 -17.94 -5.50
C PHE A 160 -25.95 -18.28 -4.97
N THR A 161 -26.62 -17.34 -4.29
CA THR A 161 -27.93 -17.55 -3.66
C THR A 161 -29.08 -16.94 -4.47
N ASN A 162 -28.84 -15.86 -5.22
CA ASN A 162 -29.85 -15.13 -6.00
C ASN A 162 -29.52 -15.14 -7.50
N ALA A 163 -29.45 -16.33 -8.11
CA ALA A 163 -29.10 -16.48 -9.53
C ALA A 163 -30.28 -16.24 -10.50
N ASP A 164 -31.45 -15.82 -10.01
CA ASP A 164 -32.68 -15.80 -10.81
C ASP A 164 -32.66 -14.77 -11.96
N GLU A 165 -31.76 -13.77 -11.92
CA GLU A 165 -31.64 -12.73 -12.95
C GLU A 165 -30.40 -12.86 -13.86
N HIS A 166 -29.37 -13.61 -13.45
CA HIS A 166 -28.09 -13.69 -14.16
C HIS A 166 -27.47 -15.09 -14.14
N THR A 167 -26.85 -15.49 -15.26
CA THR A 167 -26.07 -16.73 -15.36
C THR A 167 -24.59 -16.43 -15.13
N TYR A 168 -23.98 -17.07 -14.14
CA TYR A 168 -22.56 -16.89 -13.80
C TYR A 168 -21.73 -18.12 -14.20
N ASP A 169 -20.51 -17.89 -14.71
CA ASP A 169 -19.54 -18.94 -15.01
C ASP A 169 -18.61 -19.19 -13.81
N TRP A 170 -18.90 -20.25 -13.06
CA TRP A 170 -18.13 -20.64 -11.88
C TRP A 170 -17.03 -21.68 -12.17
N ARG A 171 -16.66 -21.89 -13.44
CA ARG A 171 -15.56 -22.81 -13.77
C ARG A 171 -14.25 -22.32 -13.15
N GLY A 172 -13.54 -23.25 -12.52
CA GLY A 172 -12.24 -23.00 -11.89
C GLY A 172 -12.30 -22.48 -10.45
N ILE A 173 -13.49 -22.26 -9.87
CA ILE A 173 -13.63 -21.82 -8.47
C ILE A 173 -14.36 -22.83 -7.57
N VAL A 174 -14.74 -24.00 -8.10
CA VAL A 174 -15.44 -25.06 -7.35
C VAL A 174 -14.44 -26.09 -6.82
N PRO A 175 -14.48 -26.50 -5.53
CA PRO A 175 -15.45 -26.09 -4.50
C PRO A 175 -15.20 -24.67 -3.95
N ARG A 176 -16.24 -23.82 -3.97
CA ARG A 176 -16.18 -22.39 -3.60
C ARG A 176 -15.49 -22.15 -2.25
N LYS A 177 -15.89 -22.90 -1.21
CA LYS A 177 -15.33 -22.75 0.14
C LYS A 177 -13.82 -23.02 0.17
N ALA A 178 -13.35 -24.04 -0.54
CA ALA A 178 -11.94 -24.37 -0.62
C ALA A 178 -11.16 -23.31 -1.42
N TYR A 179 -11.76 -22.81 -2.51
CA TYR A 179 -11.18 -21.72 -3.31
C TYR A 179 -10.98 -20.46 -2.46
N ILE A 180 -12.02 -19.99 -1.76
CA ILE A 180 -11.94 -18.79 -0.91
C ILE A 180 -10.89 -18.99 0.19
N ALA A 181 -10.88 -20.15 0.87
CA ALA A 181 -9.93 -20.42 1.93
C ALA A 181 -8.47 -20.39 1.44
N ASN A 182 -8.20 -20.97 0.25
CA ASN A 182 -6.87 -20.93 -0.34
C ASN A 182 -6.49 -19.51 -0.77
N LEU A 183 -7.39 -18.79 -1.47
CA LEU A 183 -7.15 -17.40 -1.88
C LEU A 183 -6.79 -16.51 -0.69
N LEU A 184 -7.58 -16.55 0.38
CA LEU A 184 -7.32 -15.73 1.58
C LEU A 184 -6.01 -16.10 2.25
N LYS A 185 -5.68 -17.39 2.31
CA LYS A 185 -4.40 -17.88 2.84
C LYS A 185 -3.21 -17.39 2.01
N ASP A 186 -3.33 -17.45 0.68
CA ASP A 186 -2.25 -17.05 -0.23
C ASP A 186 -2.06 -15.53 -0.22
N VAL A 187 -3.15 -14.76 -0.14
CA VAL A 187 -3.12 -13.29 0.04
C VAL A 187 -2.48 -12.92 1.39
N GLU A 188 -2.91 -13.54 2.50
CA GLU A 188 -2.34 -13.28 3.82
C GLU A 188 -0.85 -13.61 3.86
N PHE A 189 -0.45 -14.75 3.31
CA PHE A 189 0.96 -15.15 3.26
C PHE A 189 1.80 -14.16 2.44
N ALA A 190 1.30 -13.75 1.27
CA ALA A 190 2.01 -12.81 0.41
C ALA A 190 2.14 -11.42 1.06
N LEU A 191 1.07 -10.91 1.70
CA LEU A 191 1.09 -9.63 2.43
C LEU A 191 2.05 -9.65 3.63
N LYS A 192 2.09 -10.78 4.36
CA LYS A 192 2.95 -10.96 5.53
C LYS A 192 4.43 -11.04 5.18
N THR A 193 4.75 -11.62 4.03
CA THR A 193 6.13 -11.80 3.55
C THR A 193 6.62 -10.65 2.67
N SER A 194 5.72 -9.77 2.25
CA SER A 194 6.01 -8.58 1.44
C SER A 194 7.00 -7.64 2.12
N PRO A 195 8.16 -7.36 1.51
CA PRO A 195 9.09 -6.32 1.97
C PRO A 195 8.75 -4.93 1.39
N ALA A 196 7.69 -4.83 0.58
CA ALA A 196 7.39 -3.62 -0.17
C ALA A 196 7.10 -2.43 0.73
N LYS A 197 7.51 -1.23 0.28
CA LYS A 197 7.24 -0.01 1.03
C LYS A 197 5.76 0.35 1.03
N TRP A 198 5.10 0.12 -0.11
CA TRP A 198 3.67 0.30 -0.29
C TRP A 198 3.00 -1.03 -0.60
N LYS A 199 1.96 -1.38 0.14
CA LYS A 199 1.11 -2.55 -0.10
C LYS A 199 -0.26 -2.09 -0.56
N ILE A 200 -0.61 -2.46 -1.79
CA ILE A 200 -1.86 -2.04 -2.43
C ILE A 200 -2.65 -3.29 -2.76
N VAL A 201 -3.88 -3.39 -2.27
CA VAL A 201 -4.79 -4.47 -2.65
C VAL A 201 -5.82 -3.93 -3.65
N VAL A 202 -6.01 -4.65 -4.75
CA VAL A 202 -6.99 -4.35 -5.78
C VAL A 202 -8.02 -5.47 -5.80
N GLY A 203 -9.29 -5.12 -5.90
CA GLY A 203 -10.37 -6.07 -6.12
C GLY A 203 -11.61 -5.35 -6.61
N HIS A 204 -12.55 -6.07 -7.21
CA HIS A 204 -13.74 -5.43 -7.79
C HIS A 204 -14.68 -4.76 -6.77
N HIS A 205 -15.05 -5.45 -5.69
CA HIS A 205 -16.08 -4.98 -4.75
C HIS A 205 -15.55 -4.03 -3.68
N ALA A 206 -16.38 -3.11 -3.18
CA ALA A 206 -16.00 -2.19 -2.12
C ALA A 206 -16.00 -2.86 -0.73
N ILE A 207 -14.95 -2.62 0.06
CA ILE A 207 -14.96 -2.92 1.50
C ILE A 207 -15.74 -1.83 2.25
N ARG A 208 -15.45 -0.56 1.93
CA ARG A 208 -16.15 0.62 2.43
C ARG A 208 -16.66 1.44 1.26
N SER A 209 -17.94 1.81 1.27
CA SER A 209 -18.49 2.75 0.30
C SER A 209 -19.82 3.36 0.78
N VAL A 210 -20.04 4.63 0.45
CA VAL A 210 -21.35 5.29 0.53
C VAL A 210 -22.10 5.23 -0.81
N GLY A 211 -21.54 4.61 -1.84
CA GLY A 211 -22.16 4.44 -3.15
C GLY A 211 -23.38 3.51 -3.16
N HIS A 212 -23.94 3.28 -4.34
CA HIS A 212 -25.16 2.49 -4.57
C HIS A 212 -25.13 1.11 -3.89
N HIS A 213 -24.05 0.35 -4.06
CA HIS A 213 -23.91 -0.98 -3.48
C HIS A 213 -23.54 -0.91 -1.99
N GLY A 214 -22.76 0.09 -1.60
CA GLY A 214 -22.28 0.29 -0.24
C GLY A 214 -21.19 -0.72 0.18
N ASP A 215 -21.08 -0.94 1.48
CA ASP A 215 -20.17 -1.90 2.10
C ASP A 215 -20.48 -3.37 1.74
N THR A 216 -19.46 -4.13 1.35
CA THR A 216 -19.60 -5.58 1.13
C THR A 216 -19.24 -6.36 2.40
N GLN A 217 -20.26 -6.88 3.10
CA GLN A 217 -20.11 -7.47 4.43
C GLN A 217 -19.17 -8.69 4.46
N GLU A 218 -19.17 -9.50 3.41
CA GLU A 218 -18.32 -10.68 3.30
C GLU A 218 -16.84 -10.29 3.24
N LEU A 219 -16.49 -9.21 2.54
CA LEU A 219 -15.11 -8.70 2.48
C LEU A 219 -14.71 -8.06 3.81
N ILE A 220 -15.62 -7.35 4.48
CA ILE A 220 -15.39 -6.78 5.82
C ILE A 220 -15.07 -7.88 6.83
N ASN A 221 -15.76 -9.01 6.73
CA ASN A 221 -15.59 -10.12 7.68
C ASN A 221 -14.37 -10.98 7.36
N GLN A 222 -14.01 -11.16 6.09
CA GLN A 222 -13.02 -12.15 5.67
C GLN A 222 -11.70 -11.54 5.19
N LEU A 223 -11.74 -10.43 4.46
CA LEU A 223 -10.55 -9.83 3.83
C LEU A 223 -9.99 -8.67 4.66
N LEU A 224 -10.83 -7.74 5.13
CA LEU A 224 -10.38 -6.56 5.88
C LEU A 224 -9.53 -6.90 7.12
N PRO A 225 -9.81 -7.95 7.93
CA PRO A 225 -8.94 -8.32 9.04
C PRO A 225 -7.53 -8.69 8.60
N ILE A 226 -7.39 -9.34 7.44
CA ILE A 226 -6.09 -9.68 6.83
C ILE A 226 -5.37 -8.40 6.40
N LEU A 227 -6.08 -7.47 5.75
CA LEU A 227 -5.47 -6.20 5.31
C LEU A 227 -4.95 -5.38 6.48
N ARG A 228 -5.75 -5.24 7.54
CA ARG A 228 -5.38 -4.52 8.77
C ARG A 228 -4.21 -5.17 9.50
N ALA A 229 -4.19 -6.50 9.59
CA ALA A 229 -3.13 -7.23 10.28
C ALA A 229 -1.77 -7.18 9.56
N ASN A 230 -1.74 -6.75 8.29
CA ASN A 230 -0.54 -6.73 7.46
C ASN A 230 -0.17 -5.31 6.96
N ASP A 231 -0.73 -4.27 7.60
CA ASP A 231 -0.44 -2.85 7.35
C ASP A 231 -0.57 -2.47 5.86
N VAL A 232 -1.68 -2.88 5.23
CA VAL A 232 -2.00 -2.46 3.86
C VAL A 232 -2.22 -0.94 3.84
N ASP A 233 -1.71 -0.26 2.81
CA ASP A 233 -1.87 1.19 2.68
C ASP A 233 -3.18 1.54 1.96
N PHE A 234 -3.43 0.85 0.84
CA PHE A 234 -4.52 1.15 -0.07
C PHE A 234 -5.32 -0.10 -0.42
N TYR A 235 -6.64 0.02 -0.37
CA TYR A 235 -7.55 -0.90 -1.04
C TYR A 235 -8.26 -0.16 -2.17
N MET A 236 -8.12 -0.64 -3.40
CA MET A 236 -8.68 0.00 -4.60
C MET A 236 -9.74 -0.88 -5.25
N ASN A 237 -10.91 -0.30 -5.57
CA ASN A 237 -12.02 -1.04 -6.15
C ASN A 237 -12.81 -0.29 -7.23
N GLY A 238 -13.74 -1.02 -7.87
CA GLY A 238 -14.75 -0.51 -8.79
C GLY A 238 -16.15 -0.75 -8.23
N HIS A 239 -17.04 -1.34 -9.03
CA HIS A 239 -18.38 -1.83 -8.71
C HIS A 239 -19.40 -0.73 -8.40
N ASN A 240 -19.10 0.13 -7.44
CA ASN A 240 -19.84 1.37 -7.25
C ASN A 240 -19.45 2.33 -8.38
N HIS A 241 -20.43 2.70 -9.22
CA HIS A 241 -20.21 3.61 -10.36
C HIS A 241 -20.07 5.07 -9.91
N CYS A 242 -18.98 5.34 -9.18
CA CYS A 242 -18.57 6.63 -8.64
C CYS A 242 -17.04 6.68 -8.44
N LEU A 243 -16.53 7.83 -8.04
CA LEU A 243 -15.18 8.01 -7.51
C LEU A 243 -15.27 8.36 -6.03
N GLU A 244 -14.46 7.71 -5.21
CA GLU A 244 -14.61 7.79 -3.75
C GLU A 244 -13.29 7.62 -3.01
N HIS A 245 -13.17 8.29 -1.87
CA HIS A 245 -12.12 8.04 -0.89
C HIS A 245 -12.70 7.99 0.52
N VAL A 246 -12.54 6.85 1.18
CA VAL A 246 -12.91 6.63 2.58
C VAL A 246 -11.67 6.22 3.37
N SER A 247 -11.39 6.87 4.50
CA SER A 247 -10.40 6.41 5.46
C SER A 247 -10.99 5.35 6.39
N ASP A 248 -10.22 4.32 6.70
CA ASP A 248 -10.58 3.42 7.79
C ASP A 248 -10.52 4.16 9.14
N LEU A 249 -11.42 3.81 10.06
CA LEU A 249 -11.48 4.45 11.38
C LEU A 249 -10.60 3.74 12.42
N GLU A 250 -10.20 2.51 12.13
CA GLU A 250 -9.46 1.64 13.06
C GLU A 250 -8.02 1.38 12.59
N SER A 251 -7.65 1.80 11.39
CA SER A 251 -6.32 1.61 10.81
C SER A 251 -5.96 2.73 9.83
N PRO A 252 -4.69 2.82 9.40
CA PRO A 252 -4.28 3.79 8.38
C PRO A 252 -4.74 3.48 6.95
N ILE A 253 -5.43 2.36 6.70
CA ILE A 253 -5.88 1.95 5.36
C ILE A 253 -6.75 3.04 4.72
N GLN A 254 -6.52 3.34 3.45
CA GLN A 254 -7.43 4.15 2.64
C GLN A 254 -8.15 3.27 1.61
N PHE A 255 -9.48 3.39 1.57
CA PHE A 255 -10.35 2.76 0.57
C PHE A 255 -10.60 3.75 -0.56
N LEU A 256 -10.31 3.33 -1.79
CA LEU A 256 -10.32 4.19 -2.98
C LEU A 256 -11.16 3.54 -4.08
N THR A 257 -12.33 4.10 -4.36
CA THR A 257 -13.20 3.63 -5.45
C THR A 257 -12.90 4.40 -6.72
N SER A 258 -12.65 3.68 -7.81
CA SER A 258 -12.55 4.21 -9.16
C SER A 258 -13.42 3.40 -10.12
N GLY A 259 -14.73 3.34 -9.88
CA GLY A 259 -15.69 2.55 -10.65
C GLY A 259 -16.48 3.34 -11.68
N ALA A 260 -16.05 4.55 -12.05
CA ALA A 260 -16.82 5.44 -12.92
C ALA A 260 -16.23 5.58 -14.33
N GLY A 261 -15.53 4.55 -14.82
CA GLY A 261 -14.81 4.59 -16.10
C GLY A 261 -15.73 4.68 -17.33
N SER A 262 -17.01 4.34 -17.15
CA SER A 262 -18.05 4.54 -18.16
C SER A 262 -19.35 5.02 -17.53
N LYS A 263 -20.25 4.17 -17.02
CA LYS A 263 -21.48 4.66 -16.35
C LYS A 263 -21.18 5.26 -14.97
N ALA A 264 -22.11 6.06 -14.45
CA ALA A 264 -22.07 6.62 -13.09
C ALA A 264 -23.49 6.72 -12.51
N TRP A 265 -23.64 6.53 -11.20
CA TRP A 265 -24.96 6.44 -10.54
C TRP A 265 -25.66 7.79 -10.28
N ARG A 266 -24.97 8.94 -10.43
CA ARG A 266 -25.53 10.31 -10.36
C ARG A 266 -26.52 10.55 -9.20
N GLY A 267 -25.99 10.74 -8.00
CA GLY A 267 -26.76 11.11 -6.81
C GLY A 267 -27.31 9.92 -6.01
N ASP A 268 -27.01 8.70 -6.43
CA ASP A 268 -27.35 7.48 -5.71
C ASP A 268 -26.32 7.17 -4.62
N VAL A 269 -26.57 7.73 -3.44
CA VAL A 269 -25.75 7.55 -2.24
C VAL A 269 -26.57 6.76 -1.24
N LYS A 270 -26.07 5.60 -0.79
CA LYS A 270 -26.70 4.91 0.34
C LYS A 270 -26.54 5.77 1.58
N GLY A 271 -27.60 5.91 2.37
CA GLY A 271 -27.65 6.67 3.62
C GLY A 271 -26.82 6.07 4.77
N LEU A 272 -25.63 5.53 4.47
CA LEU A 272 -24.67 5.02 5.42
C LEU A 272 -23.89 6.17 6.09
N SER A 273 -23.26 5.87 7.22
CA SER A 273 -22.41 6.82 7.95
C SER A 273 -21.36 7.39 7.02
N LYS A 274 -21.27 8.73 6.95
CA LYS A 274 -20.22 9.44 6.19
C LYS A 274 -18.90 9.54 6.98
N GLU A 275 -18.77 8.80 8.07
CA GLU A 275 -17.54 8.76 8.86
C GLU A 275 -16.40 8.20 8.00
N GLY A 276 -15.26 8.90 8.02
CA GLY A 276 -14.11 8.56 7.18
C GLY A 276 -14.25 8.98 5.72
N LEU A 277 -15.41 9.45 5.24
CA LEU A 277 -15.58 9.90 3.85
C LEU A 277 -14.83 11.21 3.61
N ASN A 278 -13.77 11.14 2.82
CA ASN A 278 -12.95 12.31 2.47
C ASN A 278 -13.37 12.93 1.14
N PHE A 279 -13.91 12.12 0.22
CA PHE A 279 -14.34 12.56 -1.10
C PHE A 279 -15.35 11.60 -1.71
N PHE A 280 -16.29 12.17 -2.44
CA PHE A 280 -17.25 11.45 -3.24
C PHE A 280 -17.56 12.27 -4.49
N TYR A 281 -17.57 11.60 -5.64
CA TYR A 281 -17.99 12.17 -6.91
C TYR A 281 -18.80 11.13 -7.68
N ASP A 282 -20.04 11.49 -8.01
CA ASP A 282 -21.05 10.64 -8.65
C ASP A 282 -21.11 10.80 -10.18
N GLY A 283 -20.09 11.45 -10.76
CA GLY A 283 -19.87 11.52 -12.18
C GLY A 283 -18.83 10.51 -12.67
N GLN A 284 -18.60 10.55 -13.98
CA GLN A 284 -17.71 9.61 -14.68
C GLN A 284 -16.27 10.12 -14.61
N GLY A 285 -15.31 9.20 -14.59
CA GLY A 285 -13.91 9.56 -14.42
C GLY A 285 -13.01 8.39 -14.05
N PHE A 286 -11.82 8.71 -13.55
CA PHE A 286 -10.77 7.75 -13.20
C PHE A 286 -9.84 8.32 -12.13
N MET A 287 -8.90 7.50 -11.66
CA MET A 287 -7.92 7.86 -10.64
C MET A 287 -6.49 7.78 -11.20
N SER A 288 -5.60 8.68 -10.74
CA SER A 288 -4.15 8.53 -10.90
C SER A 288 -3.50 8.31 -9.55
N VAL A 289 -2.43 7.51 -9.55
CA VAL A 289 -1.59 7.26 -8.38
C VAL A 289 -0.15 7.57 -8.74
N LYS A 290 0.54 8.35 -7.89
CA LYS A 290 1.98 8.58 -7.95
C LYS A 290 2.59 8.26 -6.60
N LEU A 291 3.52 7.32 -6.57
CA LEU A 291 4.24 6.91 -5.37
C LEU A 291 5.71 7.31 -5.48
N ASN A 292 6.28 7.66 -4.34
CA ASN A 292 7.71 7.70 -4.11
C ASN A 292 8.01 7.06 -2.72
N PRO A 293 9.26 6.94 -2.28
CA PRO A 293 9.58 6.28 -1.01
C PRO A 293 8.94 6.91 0.24
N THR A 294 8.52 8.18 0.18
CA THR A 294 8.06 8.96 1.34
C THR A 294 6.63 9.46 1.25
N ASP A 295 6.05 9.53 0.05
CA ASP A 295 4.73 10.10 -0.19
C ASP A 295 3.97 9.33 -1.28
N ALA A 296 2.64 9.30 -1.12
CA ALA A 296 1.69 8.98 -2.16
C ALA A 296 0.93 10.25 -2.59
N GLU A 297 0.69 10.42 -3.89
CA GLU A 297 -0.25 11.40 -4.44
C GLU A 297 -1.30 10.67 -5.26
N ILE A 298 -2.54 10.73 -4.78
CA ILE A 298 -3.72 10.20 -5.45
C ILE A 298 -4.50 11.38 -6.01
N ALA A 299 -5.13 11.24 -7.17
CA ALA A 299 -6.01 12.27 -7.71
C ALA A 299 -7.14 11.64 -8.51
N PHE A 300 -8.33 12.21 -8.37
CA PHE A 300 -9.51 11.83 -9.13
C PHE A 300 -9.76 12.84 -10.24
N TYR A 301 -10.08 12.37 -11.44
CA TYR A 301 -10.36 13.20 -12.61
C TYR A 301 -11.75 12.88 -13.12
N ASP A 302 -12.54 13.91 -13.39
CA ASP A 302 -13.81 13.74 -14.08
C ASP A 302 -13.62 13.50 -15.59
N VAL A 303 -14.72 13.26 -16.30
CA VAL A 303 -14.79 13.06 -17.75
C VAL A 303 -14.21 14.22 -18.59
N PHE A 304 -14.06 15.42 -18.00
CA PHE A 304 -13.45 16.58 -18.65
C PHE A 304 -11.97 16.74 -18.31
N GLY A 305 -11.41 15.84 -17.50
CA GLY A 305 -10.04 15.90 -17.01
C GLY A 305 -9.86 16.92 -15.87
N LYS A 306 -10.95 17.40 -15.27
CA LYS A 306 -10.87 18.31 -14.12
C LYS A 306 -10.60 17.49 -12.87
N MET A 307 -9.58 17.92 -12.14
CA MET A 307 -9.12 17.24 -10.94
C MET A 307 -10.01 17.59 -9.74
N GLY A 308 -10.66 16.57 -9.15
CA GLY A 308 -11.15 16.59 -7.78
C GLY A 308 -10.00 16.20 -6.85
N LYS A 309 -9.22 17.19 -6.40
CA LYS A 309 -7.95 16.89 -5.72
C LYS A 309 -8.20 16.43 -4.28
N ILE A 310 -7.89 15.18 -3.98
CA ILE A 310 -7.47 14.77 -2.65
C ILE A 310 -5.98 14.52 -2.71
N ARG A 311 -5.18 15.43 -2.17
CA ARG A 311 -3.78 15.08 -1.90
C ARG A 311 -3.78 14.28 -0.59
N ALA A 312 -3.97 12.97 -0.66
CA ALA A 312 -3.66 12.09 0.44
C ALA A 312 -2.13 12.01 0.56
N LYS A 313 -1.51 13.09 1.05
CA LYS A 313 -0.12 13.07 1.46
C LYS A 313 -0.10 12.26 2.74
N LEU A 314 -0.11 10.93 2.60
CA LEU A 314 0.28 10.02 3.66
C LEU A 314 1.76 10.31 3.86
N ASN A 315 2.04 11.34 4.67
CA ASN A 315 3.34 11.52 5.28
C ASN A 315 3.52 10.24 6.07
N ILE A 316 4.30 9.32 5.52
CA ILE A 316 4.88 8.21 6.27
C ILE A 316 5.42 8.84 7.55
N ASP A 317 4.85 8.40 8.68
CA ASP A 317 4.91 9.02 10.00
C ASP A 317 6.12 9.94 10.17
N PHE A 318 5.90 11.25 10.06
CA PHE A 318 6.74 12.18 10.82
C PHE A 318 6.39 11.92 12.28
N VAL A 319 7.01 10.88 12.85
CA VAL A 319 7.07 10.71 14.28
C VAL A 319 7.79 11.95 14.78
N ILE A 320 7.07 12.83 15.47
CA ILE A 320 7.70 13.94 16.17
C ILE A 320 8.47 13.29 17.32
N SER A 321 9.74 13.00 17.03
CA SER A 321 10.68 12.39 17.94
C SER A 321 11.22 13.50 18.83
N THR A 322 10.77 13.54 20.08
CA THR A 322 11.17 14.56 21.06
C THR A 322 11.91 13.93 22.23
N VAL A 323 12.78 14.72 22.84
CA VAL A 323 13.42 14.43 24.13
C VAL A 323 13.03 15.51 25.12
N LEU A 324 13.05 15.16 26.40
CA LEU A 324 12.68 16.09 27.45
C LEU A 324 13.68 17.25 27.53
N GLY A 325 13.15 18.45 27.77
CA GLY A 325 13.91 19.64 28.15
C GLY A 325 13.80 19.94 29.65
N ASN A 326 14.59 20.89 30.14
CA ASN A 326 14.63 21.21 31.57
C ASN A 326 13.29 21.74 32.10
N HIS A 327 12.49 22.36 31.23
CA HIS A 327 11.14 22.83 31.54
C HIS A 327 10.16 21.67 31.78
N ASP A 328 10.35 20.53 31.12
CA ASP A 328 9.48 19.36 31.26
C ASP A 328 9.63 18.70 32.62
N TYR A 329 10.83 18.78 33.17
CA TYR A 329 11.16 18.39 34.53
C TYR A 329 10.60 19.31 35.62
N ARG A 330 10.13 20.53 35.27
CA ARG A 330 9.38 21.39 36.21
C ARG A 330 7.94 20.92 36.39
N GLY A 331 7.42 20.16 35.43
CA GLY A 331 6.09 19.56 35.44
C GLY A 331 6.13 18.06 35.74
N ASN A 332 5.21 17.30 35.13
CA ASN A 332 5.18 15.84 35.26
C ASN A 332 5.87 15.18 34.06
N ALA A 333 7.19 15.02 34.13
CA ALA A 333 7.98 14.37 33.08
C ALA A 333 7.49 12.94 32.75
N LEU A 334 7.02 12.17 33.76
CA LEU A 334 6.49 10.83 33.52
C LEU A 334 5.19 10.83 32.71
N ALA A 335 4.35 11.87 32.85
CA ALA A 335 3.16 12.02 32.03
C ALA A 335 3.51 12.28 30.56
N GLN A 336 4.58 13.04 30.30
CA GLN A 336 5.04 13.33 28.94
C GLN A 336 5.61 12.09 28.22
N LEU A 337 6.24 11.19 28.99
CA LEU A 337 6.72 9.87 28.54
C LEU A 337 5.60 8.82 28.47
N SER A 338 4.38 9.16 28.88
CA SER A 338 3.30 8.18 28.99
C SER A 338 2.88 7.65 27.62
N PRO A 339 2.74 6.32 27.45
CA PRO A 339 2.22 5.74 26.21
C PRO A 339 0.78 6.16 25.93
N VAL A 340 0.05 6.71 26.92
CA VAL A 340 -1.30 7.25 26.72
C VAL A 340 -1.29 8.42 25.75
N LEU A 341 -0.28 9.30 25.78
CA LEU A 341 -0.19 10.43 24.84
C LEU A 341 0.00 9.94 23.40
N ARG A 342 0.78 8.87 23.21
CA ARG A 342 0.95 8.23 21.90
C ARG A 342 -0.33 7.53 21.41
N LYS A 343 -1.19 7.07 22.32
CA LYS A 343 -2.52 6.57 21.95
C LYS A 343 -3.48 7.70 21.56
N MET A 344 -3.30 8.90 22.10
CA MET A 344 -4.09 10.07 21.75
C MET A 344 -3.66 10.70 20.42
N ASP A 345 -2.35 10.72 20.15
CA ASP A 345 -1.77 11.13 18.86
C ASP A 345 -0.59 10.22 18.54
N ASN A 346 -0.72 9.39 17.51
CA ASN A 346 0.29 8.39 17.13
C ASN A 346 1.62 9.02 16.69
N ARG A 347 1.64 10.32 16.33
CA ARG A 347 2.85 11.07 15.98
C ARG A 347 3.69 11.44 17.20
N TRP A 348 3.14 11.36 18.42
CA TRP A 348 3.85 11.69 19.65
C TRP A 348 4.79 10.56 20.08
N LEU A 349 6.10 10.77 19.96
CA LEU A 349 7.12 9.91 20.54
C LEU A 349 8.07 10.73 21.41
N CYS A 350 7.85 10.66 22.72
CA CYS A 350 8.75 11.23 23.72
C CYS A 350 9.32 10.10 24.57
N LEU A 351 10.63 9.89 24.49
CA LEU A 351 11.37 8.94 25.32
C LEU A 351 12.59 9.65 25.90
N LYS A 352 13.17 9.11 26.97
CA LYS A 352 14.39 9.67 27.56
C LYS A 352 15.57 9.59 26.59
N SER A 353 15.82 8.42 26.03
CA SER A 353 16.84 8.25 25.00
C SER A 353 16.43 7.14 24.04
N PHE A 354 16.66 7.32 22.74
CA PHE A 354 16.31 6.34 21.71
C PHE A 354 17.04 6.59 20.39
N LEU A 355 17.05 5.56 19.53
CA LEU A 355 17.65 5.58 18.20
C LEU A 355 16.56 5.59 17.13
N VAL A 356 16.72 6.42 16.12
CA VAL A 356 15.95 6.36 14.87
C VAL A 356 16.91 6.05 13.72
N ASN A 357 16.75 4.89 13.09
CA ASN A 357 17.54 4.48 11.93
C ASN A 357 16.77 4.82 10.64
N THR A 358 17.39 5.57 9.74
CA THR A 358 16.80 5.97 8.45
C THR A 358 17.51 5.36 7.24
N GLN A 359 18.32 4.32 7.47
CA GLN A 359 19.27 3.71 6.52
C GLN A 359 20.42 4.62 6.05
N VAL A 360 20.17 5.92 5.84
CA VAL A 360 21.17 6.92 5.43
C VAL A 360 21.80 7.62 6.64
N ALA A 361 20.99 7.90 7.66
CA ALA A 361 21.41 8.54 8.90
C ALA A 361 20.83 7.83 10.12
N ASP A 362 21.61 7.78 11.19
CA ASP A 362 21.14 7.40 12.52
C ASP A 362 21.00 8.64 13.40
N PHE A 363 19.82 8.83 13.99
CA PHE A 363 19.53 9.88 14.94
C PHE A 363 19.50 9.32 16.36
N PHE A 364 20.33 9.87 17.24
CA PHE A 364 20.47 9.47 18.63
C PHE A 364 19.86 10.55 19.51
N PHE A 365 18.64 10.32 19.96
CA PHE A 365 17.92 11.22 20.84
C PHE A 365 18.35 10.95 22.29
N ILE A 366 18.76 12.00 23.00
CA ILE A 366 19.20 11.92 24.39
C ILE A 366 18.57 13.01 25.26
N ASP A 367 18.10 12.61 26.43
CA ASP A 367 17.68 13.53 27.49
C ASP A 367 18.90 14.04 28.24
N THR A 368 19.22 15.30 28.01
CA THR A 368 20.40 15.98 28.56
C THR A 368 20.15 16.61 29.92
N ASN A 369 18.98 16.45 30.55
CA ASN A 369 18.67 17.05 31.86
C ASN A 369 19.17 16.24 33.06
N PRO A 370 18.90 14.93 33.15
CA PRO A 370 19.56 14.13 34.15
C PRO A 370 21.00 13.97 33.66
N PHE A 371 21.93 14.78 34.16
CA PHE A 371 23.37 14.61 33.96
C PHE A 371 23.82 13.28 34.59
N VAL A 372 23.39 12.18 33.99
CA VAL A 372 23.50 10.80 34.47
C VAL A 372 24.46 10.07 33.56
N ASP A 373 25.64 9.77 34.09
CA ASP A 373 26.76 9.13 33.38
C ASP A 373 26.36 7.92 32.52
N LYS A 374 25.36 7.14 32.99
CA LYS A 374 24.83 5.96 32.27
C LYS A 374 24.25 6.27 30.89
N TYR A 375 23.59 7.42 30.70
CA TYR A 375 23.00 7.76 29.40
C TYR A 375 24.06 8.09 28.36
N PHE A 376 25.23 8.54 28.80
CA PHE A 376 26.37 8.86 27.94
C PHE A 376 27.18 7.62 27.57
N SER A 377 27.29 6.63 28.46
CA SER A 377 27.90 5.33 28.12
C SER A 377 27.07 4.53 27.11
N ASP A 378 25.74 4.56 27.23
CA ASP A 378 24.84 3.90 26.27
C ASP A 378 24.90 4.57 24.89
N LEU A 379 25.06 5.90 24.86
CA LEU A 379 25.25 6.68 23.63
C LEU A 379 26.57 6.35 22.92
N ASP A 380 27.71 6.30 23.63
CA ASP A 380 29.02 5.94 23.06
C ASP A 380 28.97 4.56 22.40
N PHE A 381 28.38 3.58 23.09
CA PHE A 381 28.20 2.23 22.55
C PHE A 381 27.34 2.24 21.27
N ALA A 382 26.21 2.97 21.27
CA ALA A 382 25.33 3.06 20.11
C ALA A 382 26.01 3.75 18.91
N LEU A 383 26.75 4.84 19.14
CA LEU A 383 27.50 5.56 18.11
C LEU A 383 28.59 4.70 17.48
N ARG A 384 29.32 3.91 18.27
CA ARG A 384 30.37 2.99 17.78
C ARG A 384 29.80 1.83 16.96
N ASN A 385 28.63 1.33 17.32
CA ASN A 385 27.99 0.21 16.62
C ASN A 385 27.18 0.63 15.39
N SER A 386 26.90 1.92 15.22
CA SER A 386 26.24 2.43 14.03
C SER A 386 27.17 2.41 12.81
N SER A 387 26.71 1.78 11.73
CA SER A 387 27.35 1.78 10.41
C SER A 387 26.80 2.86 9.47
N ALA A 388 25.87 3.70 9.94
CA ALA A 388 25.23 4.73 9.13
C ALA A 388 26.24 5.80 8.69
N LYS A 389 26.00 6.34 7.48
CA LYS A 389 26.86 7.38 6.88
C LYS A 389 26.85 8.68 7.70
N TRP A 390 25.68 9.05 8.21
CA TRP A 390 25.52 10.21 9.08
C TRP A 390 25.06 9.76 10.46
N LYS A 391 25.69 10.31 11.50
CA LYS A 391 25.30 10.10 12.89
C LYS A 391 24.97 11.46 13.49
N VAL A 392 23.73 11.63 13.90
CA VAL A 392 23.20 12.91 14.40
C VAL A 392 22.73 12.71 15.82
N VAL A 393 23.37 13.39 16.78
CA VAL A 393 22.91 13.36 18.17
C VAL A 393 21.99 14.56 18.42
N VAL A 394 20.83 14.30 19.00
CA VAL A 394 19.79 15.29 19.28
C VAL A 394 19.55 15.37 20.78
N GLY A 395 19.72 16.57 21.35
CA GLY A 395 19.55 16.82 22.78
C GLY A 395 18.93 18.19 23.06
N HIS A 396 18.55 18.45 24.31
CA HIS A 396 17.99 19.75 24.69
C HIS A 396 19.09 20.81 24.93
N HIS A 397 20.13 20.44 25.67
CA HIS A 397 21.22 21.34 26.05
C HIS A 397 22.28 21.46 24.95
N THR A 398 22.90 22.63 24.82
CA THR A 398 23.82 23.01 23.74
C THR A 398 25.28 22.62 24.03
N ILE A 399 26.00 22.13 23.00
CA ILE A 399 27.46 21.89 23.08
C ILE A 399 28.24 23.14 22.66
N ARG A 400 27.79 23.81 21.59
CA ARG A 400 28.33 25.09 21.11
C ARG A 400 27.17 26.02 20.79
N SER A 401 27.06 27.16 21.45
CA SER A 401 26.05 28.18 21.16
C SER A 401 26.59 29.59 21.41
N ILE A 402 26.22 30.52 20.52
CA ILE A 402 26.46 31.96 20.66
C ILE A 402 25.25 32.69 21.28
N GLY A 403 24.16 31.97 21.55
CA GLY A 403 22.94 32.50 22.16
C GLY A 403 23.07 32.71 23.67
N HIS A 404 22.03 33.27 24.27
CA HIS A 404 22.03 33.69 25.68
C HIS A 404 22.41 32.59 26.67
N HIS A 405 22.08 31.33 26.37
CA HIS A 405 22.35 30.18 27.23
C HIS A 405 23.79 29.62 27.09
N GLY A 406 24.49 29.93 25.99
CA GLY A 406 25.87 29.51 25.76
C GLY A 406 26.08 27.99 25.73
N ASP A 407 27.31 27.56 25.97
CA ASP A 407 27.70 26.15 26.02
C ASP A 407 27.30 25.54 27.38
N THR A 408 26.70 24.35 27.38
CA THR A 408 26.42 23.61 28.63
C THR A 408 27.63 22.76 29.01
N LYS A 409 28.34 23.14 30.07
CA LYS A 409 29.64 22.56 30.44
C LYS A 409 29.59 21.04 30.61
N GLU A 410 28.59 20.50 31.29
CA GLU A 410 28.44 19.07 31.55
C GLU A 410 28.26 18.28 30.23
N VAL A 411 27.51 18.85 29.28
CA VAL A 411 27.30 18.27 27.94
C VAL A 411 28.58 18.35 27.12
N VAL A 412 29.33 19.46 27.22
CA VAL A 412 30.65 19.59 26.59
C VAL A 412 31.61 18.55 27.15
N ASP A 413 31.72 18.42 28.48
CA ASP A 413 32.69 17.51 29.11
C ASP A 413 32.36 16.03 28.86
N GLN A 414 31.06 15.68 28.71
CA GLN A 414 30.62 14.29 28.60
C GLN A 414 30.33 13.84 27.16
N ILE A 415 29.77 14.70 26.30
CA ILE A 415 29.33 14.31 24.94
C ILE A 415 30.35 14.70 23.88
N LEU A 416 30.99 15.87 23.99
CA LEU A 416 31.95 16.32 22.97
C LEU A 416 33.10 15.32 22.73
N PRO A 417 33.67 14.64 23.75
CA PRO A 417 34.70 13.63 23.54
C PRO A 417 34.22 12.37 22.81
N ILE A 418 32.91 12.11 22.80
CA ILE A 418 32.29 10.93 22.18
C ILE A 418 31.86 11.24 20.73
N LEU A 419 31.60 12.51 20.42
CA LEU A 419 31.18 13.00 19.11
C LEU A 419 32.32 13.14 18.08
N GLU A 420 33.33 12.27 18.10
CA GLU A 420 34.42 12.28 17.12
C GLU A 420 33.94 12.13 15.64
N VAL A 421 32.63 12.06 15.36
CA VAL A 421 32.06 11.99 14.00
C VAL A 421 30.72 12.77 13.85
N THR A 422 30.70 13.64 12.83
CA THR A 422 29.55 14.25 12.10
C THR A 422 28.81 15.47 12.66
N SER A 423 27.73 15.40 13.47
CA SER A 423 26.96 16.62 13.86
C SER A 423 26.13 16.48 15.15
N TYR A 424 25.96 17.57 15.90
CA TYR A 424 25.05 17.67 17.07
C TYR A 424 23.98 18.74 16.86
N ALA A 425 22.72 18.44 17.20
CA ALA A 425 21.60 19.38 17.11
C ALA A 425 20.94 19.55 18.49
N ALA A 426 20.76 20.81 18.92
CA ALA A 426 20.05 21.13 20.15
C ALA A 426 19.19 22.38 20.03
N MET A 427 18.12 22.43 20.83
CA MET A 427 17.19 23.56 20.91
C MET A 427 17.02 23.96 22.38
N HIS A 428 17.71 25.04 22.77
CA HIS A 428 17.53 25.71 24.07
C HIS A 428 17.29 27.22 23.91
N GLU A 429 17.29 27.75 22.68
CA GLU A 429 17.20 29.19 22.44
C GLU A 429 15.76 29.67 22.28
N ARG A 430 15.45 30.82 22.91
CA ARG A 430 14.16 31.51 22.80
C ARG A 430 14.33 32.81 22.01
N GLU A 431 14.76 32.79 20.76
CA GLU A 431 14.61 33.95 19.87
C GLU A 431 14.75 33.58 18.39
N ARG A 432 14.11 34.37 17.51
CA ARG A 432 14.11 34.18 16.05
C ARG A 432 15.54 34.33 15.52
N GLU A 433 16.11 33.26 14.99
CA GLU A 433 17.38 33.34 14.26
C GLU A 433 17.25 34.29 13.06
N ARG A 434 18.04 35.37 13.06
CA ARG A 434 18.50 35.99 11.83
C ARG A 434 19.75 35.24 11.42
N TYR A 435 19.66 34.49 10.33
CA TYR A 435 20.84 34.01 9.62
C TYR A 435 21.69 35.23 9.22
N VAL A 436 22.96 35.21 9.60
CA VAL A 436 24.00 36.03 8.96
C VAL A 436 24.83 35.05 8.13
N GLU A 437 25.08 35.44 6.88
CA GLU A 437 25.65 34.66 5.76
C GLU A 437 26.87 33.79 6.07
#